data_AF-A0A6J4LA80-F1
#
_entry.id   AF-A0A6J4LA80-F1
#
_cell.length_a   1.000
_cell.length_b   1.000
_cell.length_c   1.000
_cell.angle_alpha   90.00
_cell.angle_beta   90.00
_cell.angle_gamma   90.00
#
_symmetry.space_group_name_H-M   'P 1'
#
loop_
_entity.id
_entity.type
_entity.pdbx_description
1 polymer ?
#
loop_
_entity_poly.entity_id
_entity_poly.type
_entity_poly.pdbx_seq_one_letter_code
_entity_poly.pdbx_strand_id
1 'polypeptide(L)'
;MRTVLLVSAVLGLGLAAQPAQAQRHDTESDVRVVERQPLRRASSAIHTRGGEVALLLVDRRLVMQLTDAGLDEIERDMANDAKKEESGFARFVSGVVRSGVRTLLDRGIEYPVSELREARYERGRLVLVDREGNELFRDVQVNDIQVMESFSPAEARAFAARVNQARRRADL
;
A
#
# COMPACT_ATOMS: atom_id res chain seq x y z
N MET A 1 -53.71 -42.05 40.56
CA MET A 1 -53.41 -40.76 39.91
C MET A 1 -52.90 -39.80 40.97
N ARG A 2 -51.60 -39.47 40.92
CA ARG A 2 -50.94 -38.55 41.87
C ARG A 2 -50.40 -37.36 41.07
N THR A 3 -50.66 -36.19 41.63
CA THR A 3 -50.42 -34.85 41.10
C THR A 3 -49.12 -34.27 41.69
N VAL A 4 -48.58 -33.25 40.99
CA VAL A 4 -47.73 -32.13 41.49
C VAL A 4 -46.18 -32.30 41.49
N LEU A 5 -45.58 -31.78 40.41
CA LEU A 5 -44.51 -30.75 40.29
C LEU A 5 -43.87 -30.16 41.57
N LEU A 6 -42.52 -30.02 41.60
CA LEU A 6 -41.75 -28.76 41.73
C LEU A 6 -40.22 -29.05 41.85
N VAL A 7 -39.38 -28.54 40.93
CA VAL A 7 -38.43 -27.39 41.05
C VAL A 7 -37.06 -27.76 41.68
N SER A 8 -36.00 -27.83 40.86
CA SER A 8 -34.89 -26.85 40.68
C SER A 8 -34.14 -26.53 41.98
N ALA A 9 -32.82 -26.37 42.05
CA ALA A 9 -31.63 -26.48 41.19
C ALA A 9 -30.44 -26.55 42.20
N VAL A 10 -29.20 -26.80 41.78
CA VAL A 10 -27.99 -26.14 42.36
C VAL A 10 -26.69 -26.66 41.71
N LEU A 11 -25.94 -25.67 41.20
CA LEU A 11 -24.50 -25.54 40.98
C LEU A 11 -23.68 -26.65 40.29
N GLY A 12 -23.40 -26.44 39.00
CA GLY A 12 -22.20 -26.94 38.36
C GLY A 12 -21.07 -25.89 38.42
N LEU A 13 -19.98 -26.22 39.11
CA LEU A 13 -18.69 -25.53 39.06
C LEU A 13 -18.07 -25.71 37.66
N GLY A 14 -18.12 -24.67 36.83
CA GLY A 14 -17.36 -24.60 35.59
C GLY A 14 -16.01 -23.94 35.84
N LEU A 15 -14.91 -24.71 35.73
CA LEU A 15 -13.58 -24.17 35.50
C LEU A 15 -13.61 -23.34 34.22
N ALA A 16 -13.58 -22.01 34.34
CA ALA A 16 -13.38 -21.12 33.22
C ALA A 16 -11.90 -21.19 32.80
N ALA A 17 -11.62 -21.90 31.72
CA ALA A 17 -10.37 -21.76 30.98
C ALA A 17 -10.29 -20.32 30.48
N GLN A 18 -9.36 -19.54 31.02
CA GLN A 18 -9.05 -18.20 30.53
C GLN A 18 -8.52 -18.33 29.10
N PRO A 19 -9.13 -17.68 28.09
CA PRO A 19 -8.50 -17.59 26.79
C PRO A 19 -7.24 -16.76 26.98
N ALA A 20 -6.09 -17.38 26.73
CA ALA A 20 -4.82 -16.70 26.61
C ALA A 20 -5.01 -15.53 25.64
N GLN A 21 -4.95 -14.30 26.17
CA GLN A 21 -4.83 -13.10 25.36
C GLN A 21 -3.49 -13.19 24.66
N ALA A 22 -3.48 -13.80 23.48
CA ALA A 22 -2.47 -13.58 22.48
C ALA A 22 -2.56 -12.11 22.11
N GLN A 23 -1.82 -11.28 22.84
CA GLN A 23 -1.42 -9.96 22.37
C GLN A 23 -0.60 -10.20 21.11
N ARG A 24 -1.30 -10.30 19.97
CA ARG A 24 -0.69 -9.97 18.69
C ARG A 24 -0.33 -8.50 18.81
N HIS A 25 0.95 -8.23 19.02
CA HIS A 25 1.54 -7.00 18.53
C HIS A 25 1.43 -7.08 17.00
N ASP A 26 0.24 -6.80 16.47
CA ASP A 26 0.11 -6.34 15.10
C ASP A 26 0.68 -4.93 15.13
N THR A 27 1.96 -4.81 14.82
CA THR A 27 2.51 -3.54 14.36
C THR A 27 1.80 -3.26 13.05
N GLU A 28 0.62 -2.64 13.15
CA GLU A 28 -0.22 -2.22 12.04
C GLU A 28 0.68 -1.41 11.10
N SER A 29 1.11 -2.01 10.01
CA SER A 29 1.91 -1.30 9.01
C SER A 29 1.09 -0.09 8.58
N ASP A 30 1.58 1.12 8.85
CA ASP A 30 0.90 2.41 8.69
C ASP A 30 0.55 2.79 7.23
N VAL A 31 0.60 1.81 6.33
CA VAL A 31 0.25 1.90 4.92
C VAL A 31 -1.26 2.06 4.79
N ARG A 32 -1.71 3.17 4.19
CA ARG A 32 -3.14 3.47 4.01
C ARG A 32 -3.48 3.64 2.54
N VAL A 33 -4.60 3.07 2.13
CA VAL A 33 -5.18 3.36 0.81
C VAL A 33 -5.94 4.68 0.90
N VAL A 34 -5.58 5.64 0.05
CA VAL A 34 -6.12 7.01 0.05
C VAL A 34 -6.65 7.39 -1.33
N GLU A 35 -7.41 8.48 -1.40
CA GLU A 35 -7.72 9.11 -2.68
C GLU A 35 -6.45 9.59 -3.39
N ARG A 36 -6.46 9.51 -4.71
CA ARG A 36 -5.38 9.99 -5.55
C ARG A 36 -5.11 11.47 -5.28
N GLN A 37 -3.86 11.81 -5.01
CA GLN A 37 -3.47 13.17 -4.70
C GLN A 37 -3.13 13.93 -5.98
N PRO A 38 -3.60 15.19 -6.14
CA PRO A 38 -3.21 16.00 -7.29
C PRO A 38 -1.73 16.41 -7.17
N LEU A 39 -0.95 16.23 -8.23
CA LEU A 39 0.51 16.46 -8.25
C LEU A 39 0.91 17.85 -7.71
N ARG A 40 0.11 18.88 -7.98
CA ARG A 40 0.33 20.26 -7.52
C ARG A 40 0.35 20.43 -5.99
N ARG A 41 -0.21 19.49 -5.24
CA ARG A 41 -0.16 19.50 -3.77
C ARG A 41 1.15 18.95 -3.23
N ALA A 42 1.91 18.23 -4.04
CA ALA A 42 3.15 17.62 -3.62
C ALA A 42 4.24 18.69 -3.50
N SER A 43 4.91 18.73 -2.36
CA SER A 43 6.13 19.53 -2.15
C SER A 43 7.32 19.00 -2.96
N SER A 44 7.23 17.73 -3.37
CA SER A 44 8.12 17.07 -4.31
C SER A 44 7.37 15.90 -4.95
N ALA A 45 7.56 15.71 -6.26
CA ALA A 45 6.99 14.59 -7.00
C ALA A 45 8.04 14.04 -7.97
N ILE A 46 8.03 12.73 -8.18
CA ILE A 46 8.79 12.05 -9.22
C ILE A 46 7.90 11.06 -9.95
N HIS A 47 8.24 10.79 -11.20
CA HIS A 47 7.53 9.87 -12.07
C HIS A 47 8.46 8.79 -12.58
N THR A 48 7.93 7.58 -12.80
CA THR A 48 8.63 6.58 -13.61
C THR A 48 8.94 7.17 -14.99
N ARG A 49 9.96 6.66 -15.66
CA ARG A 49 10.39 7.16 -16.98
C ARG A 49 9.28 7.09 -18.05
N GLY A 50 8.38 6.11 -17.96
CA GLY A 50 7.20 6.04 -18.83
C GLY A 50 6.00 6.84 -18.33
N GLY A 51 6.09 7.42 -17.12
CA GLY A 51 5.11 8.32 -16.55
C GLY A 51 3.90 7.64 -15.91
N GLU A 52 3.87 6.31 -15.81
CA GLU A 52 2.74 5.50 -15.35
C GLU A 52 2.50 5.61 -13.85
N VAL A 53 3.58 5.73 -13.07
CA VAL A 53 3.52 5.80 -11.60
C VAL A 53 4.15 7.11 -11.14
N ALA A 54 3.52 7.73 -10.15
CA ALA A 54 4.07 8.86 -9.42
C ALA A 54 4.33 8.50 -7.97
N LEU A 55 5.45 9.01 -7.43
CA LEU A 55 5.72 9.03 -6.01
C LEU A 55 5.76 10.48 -5.54
N LEU A 56 4.92 10.79 -4.56
CA LEU A 56 4.64 12.14 -4.10
C LEU A 56 5.05 12.31 -2.65
N LEU A 57 5.54 13.50 -2.31
CA LEU A 57 5.70 13.97 -0.95
C LEU A 57 4.68 15.07 -0.69
N VAL A 58 3.53 14.71 -0.10
CA VAL A 58 2.43 15.62 0.23
C VAL A 58 2.45 15.84 1.74
N ASP A 59 2.62 17.10 2.16
CA ASP A 59 2.82 17.48 3.56
C ASP A 59 3.95 16.69 4.25
N ARG A 60 3.60 15.63 5.00
CA ARG A 60 4.52 14.71 5.68
C ARG A 60 4.21 13.23 5.38
N ARG A 61 3.67 12.98 4.19
CA ARG A 61 3.24 11.66 3.72
C ARG A 61 3.87 11.37 2.37
N LEU A 62 4.37 10.15 2.20
CA LEU A 62 4.67 9.60 0.88
C LEU A 62 3.39 9.03 0.29
N VAL A 63 3.11 9.32 -0.97
CA VAL A 63 1.98 8.72 -1.69
C VAL A 63 2.48 8.14 -3.00
N MET A 64 2.34 6.83 -3.17
CA MET A 64 2.55 6.15 -4.45
C MET A 64 1.20 5.95 -5.13
N GLN A 65 1.09 6.32 -6.40
CA GLN A 65 -0.16 6.20 -7.14
C GLN A 65 0.10 6.06 -8.64
N LEU A 66 -0.87 5.52 -9.36
CA LEU A 66 -0.90 5.62 -10.82
C LEU A 66 -1.17 7.07 -11.24
N THR A 67 -0.58 7.48 -12.36
CA THR A 67 -0.94 8.72 -13.03
C THR A 67 -2.15 8.49 -13.93
N ASP A 68 -2.70 9.58 -14.47
CA ASP A 68 -3.74 9.49 -15.50
C ASP A 68 -3.25 8.67 -16.71
N ALA A 69 -1.98 8.87 -17.13
CA ALA A 69 -1.39 8.11 -18.22
C ALA A 69 -1.26 6.61 -17.91
N GLY A 70 -0.85 6.26 -16.68
CA GLY A 70 -0.75 4.86 -16.25
C GLY A 70 -2.11 4.17 -16.15
N LEU A 71 -3.13 4.88 -15.67
CA LEU A 71 -4.52 4.37 -15.67
C LEU A 71 -5.04 4.16 -17.09
N ASP A 72 -4.83 5.14 -17.98
CA ASP A 72 -5.25 5.04 -19.38
C ASP A 72 -4.54 3.89 -20.10
N GLU A 73 -3.29 3.58 -19.74
CA GLU A 73 -2.55 2.44 -20.29
C GLU A 73 -3.12 1.10 -19.80
N ILE A 74 -3.32 0.94 -18.49
CA ILE A 74 -3.94 -0.27 -17.94
C ILE A 74 -5.34 -0.49 -18.53
N GLU A 75 -6.13 0.57 -18.70
CA GLU A 75 -7.45 0.49 -19.33
C GLU A 75 -7.37 0.02 -20.79
N ARG A 76 -6.38 0.51 -21.55
CA ARG A 76 -6.12 0.07 -22.93
C ARG A 76 -5.72 -1.39 -22.97
N ASP A 77 -4.81 -1.82 -22.10
CA ASP A 77 -4.34 -3.21 -22.06
C ASP A 77 -5.48 -4.17 -21.70
N MET A 78 -6.27 -3.84 -20.67
CA MET A 78 -7.46 -4.60 -20.30
C MET A 78 -8.50 -4.68 -21.43
N ALA A 79 -8.67 -3.61 -22.21
CA ALA A 79 -9.59 -3.60 -23.35
C ALA A 79 -9.08 -4.43 -24.53
N ASN A 80 -7.76 -4.54 -24.70
CA ASN A 80 -7.11 -5.33 -25.74
C ASN A 80 -7.07 -6.83 -25.39
N ASP A 81 -6.81 -7.17 -24.12
CA ASP A 81 -6.79 -8.56 -23.63
C ASP A 81 -8.19 -9.18 -23.59
N ALA A 82 -9.23 -8.36 -23.40
CA ALA A 82 -10.62 -8.79 -23.56
C ALA A 82 -10.93 -9.37 -24.96
N LYS A 83 -10.09 -9.11 -25.97
CA LYS A 83 -10.23 -9.59 -27.35
C LYS A 83 -9.33 -10.79 -27.66
N LYS A 84 -8.48 -11.22 -26.73
CA LYS A 84 -7.60 -12.37 -26.86
C LYS A 84 -7.91 -13.33 -25.71
N GLU A 85 -8.81 -14.28 -25.96
CA GLU A 85 -8.89 -15.46 -25.09
C GLU A 85 -7.50 -16.14 -25.09
N GLU A 86 -7.03 -16.46 -23.89
CA GLU A 86 -5.78 -17.19 -23.58
C GLU A 86 -4.45 -16.46 -23.84
N SER A 87 -3.97 -15.70 -22.84
CA SER A 87 -2.68 -16.01 -22.16
C SER A 87 -2.26 -14.90 -21.17
N GLY A 88 -1.68 -15.31 -20.04
CA GLY A 88 -0.75 -14.47 -19.26
C GLY A 88 -1.29 -13.65 -18.08
N PHE A 89 -2.46 -13.03 -18.19
CA PHE A 89 -2.86 -11.94 -17.25
C PHE A 89 -3.55 -12.39 -15.94
N ALA A 90 -3.38 -13.65 -15.53
CA ALA A 90 -3.96 -14.16 -14.27
C ALA A 90 -3.12 -13.85 -13.01
N ARG A 91 -1.99 -13.14 -13.14
CA ARG A 91 -1.04 -12.96 -12.02
C ARG A 91 -1.16 -11.68 -11.21
N PHE A 92 -2.06 -10.74 -11.55
CA PHE A 92 -2.27 -9.56 -10.70
C PHE A 92 -3.58 -9.54 -9.90
N VAL A 93 -4.67 -10.16 -10.34
CA VAL A 93 -5.91 -10.27 -9.53
C VAL A 93 -6.74 -11.47 -9.99
N SER A 94 -6.82 -12.53 -9.18
CA SER A 94 -7.89 -13.53 -9.35
C SER A 94 -9.22 -12.94 -8.87
N GLY A 95 -10.01 -12.48 -9.83
CA GLY A 95 -11.47 -12.44 -9.75
C GLY A 95 -12.11 -11.32 -8.93
N VAL A 96 -12.17 -10.10 -9.47
CA VAL A 96 -13.34 -9.19 -9.30
C VAL A 96 -13.45 -8.29 -10.54
N VAL A 97 -14.65 -8.27 -11.13
CA VAL A 97 -15.28 -7.28 -12.03
C VAL A 97 -14.45 -6.03 -12.39
N ARG A 98 -14.24 -5.79 -13.69
CA ARG A 98 -13.52 -4.64 -14.31
C ARG A 98 -13.82 -3.25 -13.70
N SER A 99 -15.00 -3.04 -13.14
CA SER A 99 -15.41 -1.79 -12.48
C SER A 99 -14.87 -1.62 -11.04
N GLY A 100 -14.74 -2.72 -10.29
CA GLY A 100 -14.21 -2.71 -8.92
C GLY A 100 -12.69 -2.51 -8.88
N VAL A 101 -11.97 -3.05 -9.86
CA VAL A 101 -10.51 -2.88 -9.98
C VAL A 101 -10.14 -1.44 -10.32
N ARG A 102 -10.84 -0.77 -11.25
CA ARG A 102 -10.57 0.64 -11.59
C ARG A 102 -10.65 1.57 -10.38
N THR A 103 -11.63 1.38 -9.51
CA THR A 103 -11.81 2.20 -8.29
C THR A 103 -10.69 1.99 -7.26
N LEU A 104 -10.02 0.83 -7.30
CA LEU A 104 -8.84 0.53 -6.48
C LEU A 104 -7.54 0.97 -7.14
N LEU A 105 -7.45 0.92 -8.47
CA LEU A 105 -6.32 1.44 -9.25
C LEU A 105 -6.26 2.97 -9.19
N ASP A 106 -7.42 3.64 -9.13
CA ASP A 106 -7.53 5.09 -8.94
C ASP A 106 -7.38 5.50 -7.45
N ARG A 107 -6.37 4.93 -6.78
CA ARG A 107 -6.04 5.20 -5.38
C ARG A 107 -4.55 5.45 -5.22
N GLY A 108 -4.22 6.15 -4.15
CA GLY A 108 -2.86 6.24 -3.65
C GLY A 108 -2.63 5.25 -2.51
N ILE A 109 -1.39 4.82 -2.37
CA ILE A 109 -0.89 4.13 -1.18
C ILE A 109 -0.04 5.14 -0.43
N GLU A 110 -0.49 5.50 0.77
CA GLU A 110 0.13 6.50 1.62
C GLU A 110 0.99 5.84 2.71
N TYR A 111 2.14 6.43 3.01
CA TYR A 111 2.99 6.07 4.14
C TYR A 111 3.50 7.32 4.88
N PRO A 112 3.42 7.37 6.22
CA PRO A 112 3.92 8.52 6.99
C PRO A 112 5.44 8.64 6.95
N VAL A 113 5.92 9.86 6.66
CA VAL A 113 7.36 10.13 6.61
C VAL A 113 8.01 10.03 7.98
N SER A 114 7.25 10.18 9.08
CA SER A 114 7.77 9.97 10.45
C SER A 114 8.25 8.54 10.66
N GLU A 115 7.60 7.55 10.05
CA GLU A 115 7.93 6.13 10.20
C GLU A 115 9.06 5.68 9.26
N LEU A 116 9.58 6.59 8.42
CA LEU A 116 10.79 6.34 7.65
C LEU A 116 12.02 6.46 8.54
N ARG A 117 12.97 5.56 8.35
CA ARG A 117 14.36 5.72 8.79
C ARG A 117 15.13 6.58 7.81
N GLU A 118 15.03 6.26 6.51
CA GLU A 118 15.77 6.95 5.46
C GLU A 118 15.21 6.72 4.06
N ALA A 119 15.56 7.63 3.15
CA ALA A 119 15.42 7.47 1.70
C ALA A 119 16.80 7.60 1.04
N ARG A 120 17.15 6.71 0.12
CA ARG A 120 18.42 6.77 -0.60
C ARG A 120 18.27 6.25 -2.03
N TYR A 121 19.18 6.66 -2.91
CA TYR A 121 19.30 6.07 -4.24
C TYR A 121 20.56 5.22 -4.29
N GLU A 122 20.40 3.91 -4.46
CA GLU A 122 21.51 2.97 -4.49
C GLU A 122 21.26 1.87 -5.52
N ARG A 123 22.33 1.37 -6.14
CA ARG A 123 22.28 0.25 -7.10
C ARG A 123 21.21 0.43 -8.21
N GLY A 124 21.00 1.65 -8.68
CA GLY A 124 20.06 1.93 -9.77
C GLY A 124 18.60 2.13 -9.35
N ARG A 125 18.29 2.13 -8.05
CA ARG A 125 16.92 2.22 -7.56
C ARG A 125 16.76 3.22 -6.41
N LEU A 126 15.57 3.77 -6.29
CA LEU A 126 15.14 4.45 -5.08
C LEU A 126 14.86 3.41 -3.99
N VAL A 127 15.41 3.61 -2.80
CA VAL A 127 15.21 2.76 -1.63
C VAL A 127 14.65 3.60 -0.50
N LEU A 128 13.50 3.20 0.01
CA LEU A 128 12.84 3.80 1.16
C LEU A 128 12.86 2.76 2.27
N VAL A 129 13.39 3.11 3.43
CA VAL A 129 13.50 2.18 4.55
C VAL A 129 12.75 2.74 5.75
N ASP A 130 11.87 1.93 6.32
CA ASP A 130 11.16 2.26 7.55
C ASP A 130 12.06 2.15 8.79
N ARG A 131 11.53 2.55 9.95
CA ARG A 131 12.22 2.47 11.24
C ARG A 131 12.61 1.04 11.64
N GLU A 132 11.90 0.04 11.15
CA GLU A 132 12.14 -1.38 11.42
C GLU A 132 13.23 -1.97 10.51
N GLY A 133 13.58 -1.26 9.43
CA GLY A 133 14.59 -1.68 8.47
C GLY A 133 14.04 -2.35 7.22
N ASN A 134 12.72 -2.38 7.02
CA ASN A 134 12.09 -2.95 5.83
C ASN A 134 12.17 -1.97 4.65
N GLU A 135 12.41 -2.49 3.45
CA GLU A 135 12.35 -1.70 2.21
C GLU A 135 10.89 -1.53 1.75
N LEU A 136 10.39 -0.31 1.77
CA LEU A 136 9.04 0.01 1.31
C LEU A 136 8.96 -0.04 -0.21
N PHE A 137 7.83 -0.54 -0.71
CA PHE A 137 7.50 -0.63 -2.13
C PHE A 137 8.51 -1.41 -2.99
N ARG A 138 9.40 -2.20 -2.35
CA ARG A 138 10.45 -2.94 -3.05
C ARG A 138 9.91 -3.82 -4.15
N ASP A 139 8.80 -4.51 -3.90
CA ASP A 139 8.22 -5.52 -4.79
C ASP A 139 7.08 -4.96 -5.66
N VAL A 140 6.90 -3.64 -5.71
CA VAL A 140 5.83 -3.03 -6.52
C VAL A 140 6.21 -3.02 -7.99
N GLN A 141 5.36 -3.64 -8.80
CA GLN A 141 5.45 -3.69 -10.26
C GLN A 141 4.17 -3.13 -10.89
N VAL A 142 4.33 -2.41 -11.99
CA VAL A 142 3.22 -1.91 -12.83
C VAL A 142 3.61 -2.15 -14.28
N ASN A 143 2.76 -2.81 -15.07
CA ASN A 143 3.04 -3.16 -16.48
C ASN A 143 4.40 -3.84 -16.67
N ASP A 144 4.72 -4.84 -15.84
CA ASP A 144 5.99 -5.57 -15.81
C ASP A 144 7.24 -4.70 -15.52
N ILE A 145 7.03 -3.44 -15.12
CA ILE A 145 8.10 -2.50 -14.77
C ILE A 145 8.27 -2.47 -13.25
N GLN A 146 9.51 -2.68 -12.78
CA GLN A 146 9.89 -2.51 -11.39
C GLN A 146 9.89 -1.01 -11.04
N VAL A 147 8.90 -0.56 -10.28
CA VAL A 147 8.63 0.88 -10.08
C VAL A 147 9.84 1.61 -9.49
N MET A 148 10.43 1.04 -8.44
CA MET A 148 11.53 1.68 -7.71
C MET A 148 12.84 1.78 -8.52
N GLU A 149 12.96 1.04 -9.61
CA GLU A 149 14.10 1.04 -10.55
C GLU A 149 13.86 1.95 -11.78
N SER A 150 12.65 2.50 -11.89
CA SER A 150 12.18 3.12 -13.12
C SER A 150 12.15 4.64 -13.08
N PHE A 151 12.54 5.24 -11.96
CA PHE A 151 12.76 6.68 -11.84
C PHE A 151 14.06 7.12 -12.52
N SER A 152 14.13 8.38 -12.95
CA SER A 152 15.41 8.98 -13.37
C SER A 152 16.40 9.00 -12.21
N PRO A 153 17.68 8.63 -12.42
CA PRO A 153 18.68 8.64 -11.34
C PRO A 153 18.89 10.03 -10.70
N ALA A 154 18.75 11.10 -11.48
CA ALA A 154 18.92 12.46 -10.97
C ALA A 154 17.72 12.87 -10.10
N GLU A 155 16.51 12.60 -10.57
CA GLU A 155 15.27 12.93 -9.88
C GLU A 155 15.10 12.08 -8.61
N ALA A 156 15.41 10.78 -8.67
CA ALA A 156 15.34 9.88 -7.52
C ALA A 156 16.27 10.33 -6.38
N ARG A 157 17.50 10.77 -6.70
CA ARG A 157 18.43 11.35 -5.71
C ARG A 157 17.88 12.63 -5.10
N ALA A 158 17.36 13.53 -5.93
CA ALA A 158 16.78 14.78 -5.46
C ALA A 158 15.55 14.53 -4.56
N PHE A 159 14.68 13.61 -4.95
CA PHE A 159 13.51 13.21 -4.17
C PHE A 159 13.90 12.60 -2.83
N ALA A 160 14.83 11.64 -2.82
CA ALA A 160 15.34 11.06 -1.57
C ALA A 160 15.88 12.13 -0.60
N ALA A 161 16.59 13.13 -1.12
CA ALA A 161 17.06 14.24 -0.30
C ALA A 161 15.91 15.07 0.30
N ARG A 162 14.83 15.33 -0.47
CA ARG A 162 13.63 16.02 0.02
C ARG A 162 12.87 15.20 1.06
N VAL A 163 12.71 13.90 0.86
CA VAL A 163 12.09 13.00 1.83
C VAL A 163 12.87 13.00 3.15
N ASN A 164 14.19 12.86 3.09
CA ASN A 164 15.04 12.93 4.30
C ASN A 164 14.96 14.29 5.00
N GLN A 165 14.81 15.39 4.26
CA GLN A 165 14.60 16.71 4.85
C GLN A 165 13.25 16.80 5.57
N ALA A 166 12.17 16.28 4.96
CA ALA A 166 10.85 16.25 5.58
C ALA A 166 10.83 15.35 6.83
N ARG A 167 11.50 14.19 6.78
CA ARG A 167 11.70 13.28 7.92
C ARG A 167 12.33 13.98 9.12
N ARG A 168 13.47 14.65 8.91
CA ARG A 168 14.15 15.39 10.00
C ARG A 168 13.29 16.49 10.63
N ARG A 169 12.34 17.07 9.88
CA ARG A 169 11.40 18.07 10.43
C ARG A 169 10.21 17.43 11.15
N ALA A 170 9.91 16.16 10.87
CA ALA A 170 8.85 15.44 11.55
C ALA A 170 9.27 14.88 12.91
N ASP A 171 10.58 14.71 13.13
CA ASP A 171 11.18 14.28 14.39
C ASP A 171 11.39 15.44 15.40
N LEU A 172 11.13 16.69 15.00
CA LEU A 172 11.19 17.90 15.84
C LEU A 172 9.82 18.23 16.44
#